data_AF-A0A0S3S1I4-F1
#
_entry.id   AF-A0A0S3S1I4-F1
#
_cell.length_a   1.000
_cell.length_b   1.000
_cell.length_c   1.000
_cell.angle_alpha   90.00
_cell.angle_beta   90.00
_cell.angle_gamma   90.00
#
_symmetry.space_group_name_H-M   'P 1'
#
loop_
_entity.id
_entity.type
_entity.pdbx_description
1 polymer ?
#
loop_
_entity_poly.entity_id
_entity_poly.type
_entity_poly.pdbx_seq_one_letter_code
_entity_poly.pdbx_strand_id
1 'polypeptide(L)'
;MGMVVAVTVTVTAMVMEMVGGGSWCVAKIGVSEEVLQRALDSACGDGGADCAPIQPNRLCFSPNTLQAHASYAFNSFYQRNGRASNACLFDGASTIAQTDPSYGSCMYPSSAIKTPTARYVILINL
;
A
#
# COMPACT_ATOMS: atom_id res chain seq x y z
N MET A 1 10.96 28.84 -46.11
CA MET A 1 10.06 27.68 -46.30
C MET A 1 10.90 26.42 -46.17
N GLY A 2 10.91 25.79 -45.01
CA GLY A 2 11.71 24.58 -44.75
C GLY A 2 11.54 24.20 -43.29
N MET A 3 10.72 23.18 -43.03
CA MET A 3 10.35 22.71 -41.71
C MET A 3 11.57 22.27 -40.91
N VAL A 4 11.88 23.00 -39.84
CA VAL A 4 12.53 22.37 -38.69
C VAL A 4 11.46 21.46 -38.05
N VAL A 5 11.63 20.15 -38.16
CA VAL A 5 10.79 19.20 -37.41
C VAL A 5 11.23 19.28 -35.96
N ALA A 6 10.68 20.24 -35.23
CA ALA A 6 10.75 20.26 -33.79
C ALA A 6 9.91 19.08 -33.29
N VAL A 7 10.55 17.95 -33.01
CA VAL A 7 9.96 16.96 -32.11
C VAL A 7 9.97 17.61 -30.74
N THR A 8 8.93 18.39 -30.46
CA THR A 8 8.61 18.74 -29.08
C THR A 8 8.34 17.41 -28.40
N VAL A 9 9.32 16.91 -27.66
CA VAL A 9 9.02 16.05 -26.51
C VAL A 9 8.19 16.95 -25.62
N THR A 10 6.89 16.96 -25.84
CA THR A 10 5.98 17.36 -24.80
C THR A 10 6.29 16.38 -23.69
N VAL A 11 7.11 16.81 -22.73
CA VAL A 11 6.89 16.42 -21.36
C VAL A 11 5.48 16.94 -21.11
N THR A 12 4.47 16.17 -21.53
CA THR A 12 3.17 16.21 -20.90
C THR A 12 3.52 15.81 -19.49
N ALA A 13 3.86 16.82 -18.70
CA ALA A 13 4.07 16.73 -17.28
C ALA A 13 2.90 15.92 -16.79
N MET A 14 3.22 14.72 -16.32
CA MET A 14 2.44 13.88 -15.44
C MET A 14 1.12 14.56 -15.07
N VAL A 15 0.11 14.47 -15.93
CA VAL A 15 -1.26 14.69 -15.49
C VAL A 15 -1.62 13.42 -14.74
N MET A 16 -0.94 13.23 -13.59
CA MET A 16 -1.58 12.62 -12.44
C MET A 16 -2.69 13.61 -12.12
N GLU A 17 -3.82 13.46 -12.81
CA GLU A 17 -5.06 14.01 -12.37
C GLU A 17 -5.22 13.53 -10.94
N MET A 18 -5.05 14.46 -10.00
CA MET A 18 -5.41 14.28 -8.60
C MET A 18 -6.94 14.26 -8.52
N VAL A 19 -7.58 13.31 -9.21
CA VAL A 19 -8.94 12.89 -8.86
C VAL A 19 -8.79 12.38 -7.43
N GLY A 20 -9.18 13.23 -6.49
CA GLY A 20 -8.99 13.04 -5.05
C GLY A 20 -9.81 11.87 -4.54
N GLY A 21 -9.34 10.66 -4.84
CA GLY A 21 -9.85 9.38 -4.38
C GLY A 21 -8.74 8.56 -3.73
N GLY A 22 -9.07 7.87 -2.64
CA GLY A 22 -8.20 6.86 -2.06
C GLY A 22 -8.09 5.65 -2.98
N SER A 23 -6.94 4.99 -2.97
CA SER A 23 -6.75 3.68 -3.58
C SER A 23 -5.97 2.83 -2.61
N TRP A 24 -6.25 1.55 -2.63
CA TRP A 24 -5.70 0.57 -1.71
C TRP A 24 -5.12 -0.59 -2.51
N CYS A 25 -4.09 -1.24 -1.97
CA CYS A 25 -3.57 -2.47 -2.57
C CYS A 25 -4.10 -3.68 -1.82
N VAL A 26 -4.85 -4.55 -2.49
CA VAL A 26 -5.47 -5.74 -1.87
C VAL A 26 -5.01 -7.01 -2.56
N ALA A 27 -5.04 -8.14 -1.84
CA ALA A 27 -4.69 -9.43 -2.40
C ALA A 27 -5.77 -9.93 -3.37
N LYS A 28 -5.36 -10.58 -4.47
CA LYS A 28 -6.26 -11.21 -5.44
C LYS A 28 -6.76 -12.56 -4.96
N ILE A 29 -8.04 -12.84 -5.20
CA ILE A 29 -8.63 -14.16 -4.98
C ILE A 29 -8.11 -15.14 -6.04
N GLY A 30 -7.89 -16.41 -5.66
CA GLY A 30 -7.48 -17.48 -6.58
C GLY A 30 -5.97 -17.54 -6.87
N VAL A 31 -5.16 -16.77 -6.14
CA VAL A 31 -3.70 -16.92 -6.11
C VAL A 31 -3.35 -18.10 -5.20
N SER A 32 -2.31 -18.87 -5.55
CA SER A 32 -1.88 -19.98 -4.70
C SER A 32 -1.40 -19.48 -3.34
N GLU A 33 -1.67 -20.25 -2.28
CA GLU A 33 -1.30 -19.86 -0.92
C GLU A 33 0.21 -19.69 -0.77
N GLU A 34 1.03 -20.44 -1.51
CA GLU A 34 2.49 -20.33 -1.44
C GLU A 34 3.00 -19.01 -2.00
N VAL A 35 2.43 -18.55 -3.12
CA VAL A 35 2.76 -17.24 -3.71
C VAL A 35 2.31 -16.13 -2.78
N LEU A 36 1.09 -16.25 -2.24
CA LEU A 36 0.51 -15.25 -1.37
C LEU A 36 1.26 -15.14 -0.03
N GLN A 37 1.65 -16.27 0.57
CA GLN A 37 2.43 -16.30 1.80
C GLN A 37 3.81 -15.68 1.60
N ARG A 38 4.51 -16.06 0.53
CA ARG A 38 5.83 -15.47 0.21
C ARG A 38 5.75 -13.96 0.01
N ALA A 39 4.71 -13.50 -0.68
CA ALA A 39 4.48 -12.07 -0.88
C ALA A 39 4.17 -11.35 0.44
N LEU A 40 3.37 -11.94 1.32
CA LEU A 40 3.10 -11.42 2.66
C LEU A 40 4.38 -11.34 3.51
N ASP A 41 5.17 -12.42 3.52
CA ASP A 41 6.44 -12.48 4.26
C ASP A 41 7.41 -11.41 3.77
N SER A 42 7.52 -11.23 2.46
CA SER A 42 8.32 -10.16 1.85
C SER A 42 7.82 -8.76 2.22
N ALA A 43 6.50 -8.55 2.20
CA ALA A 43 5.91 -7.28 2.61
C ALA A 43 6.26 -6.95 4.06
N CYS A 44 6.05 -7.89 4.99
CA CYS A 44 6.28 -7.69 6.42
C CYS A 44 7.75 -7.71 6.84
N GLY A 45 8.60 -8.41 6.09
CA GLY A 45 10.04 -8.44 6.29
C GLY A 45 10.71 -7.22 5.64
N ASP A 46 11.46 -7.47 4.57
CA ASP A 46 12.31 -6.44 3.95
C ASP A 46 11.53 -5.32 3.26
N GLY A 47 10.27 -5.56 2.88
CA GLY A 47 9.37 -4.53 2.35
C GLY A 47 8.97 -3.49 3.40
N GLY A 48 9.10 -3.84 4.69
CA GLY A 48 8.86 -2.98 5.84
C GLY A 48 7.39 -2.69 6.15
N ALA A 49 6.41 -3.41 5.56
CA ALA A 49 4.96 -3.24 5.77
C ALA A 49 4.63 -3.14 7.27
N ASP A 50 3.68 -2.30 7.66
CA ASP A 50 3.18 -2.35 9.04
C ASP A 50 2.28 -3.58 9.17
N CYS A 51 2.84 -4.64 9.74
CA CYS A 51 2.16 -5.90 9.97
C CYS A 51 1.77 -6.10 11.44
N ALA A 52 1.92 -5.09 12.29
CA ALA A 52 1.47 -5.19 13.69
C ALA A 52 -0.06 -5.36 13.81
N PRO A 53 -0.91 -4.71 13.00
CA PRO A 53 -2.37 -4.82 13.13
C PRO A 53 -2.95 -6.19 12.75
N ILE A 54 -2.22 -6.99 11.98
CA ILE A 54 -2.63 -8.35 11.54
C ILE A 54 -2.09 -9.45 12.45
N GLN A 55 -1.36 -9.12 13.52
CA GLN A 55 -0.89 -10.12 14.49
C GLN A 55 -2.05 -10.64 15.36
N PRO A 56 -1.91 -11.82 15.98
CA PRO A 56 -2.89 -12.34 16.93
C PRO A 56 -3.29 -11.30 17.99
N ASN A 57 -4.59 -11.25 18.31
CA ASN A 57 -5.19 -10.30 19.26
C ASN A 57 -5.15 -8.82 18.83
N ARG A 58 -5.00 -8.54 17.53
CA ARG A 58 -5.00 -7.17 16.98
C ARG A 58 -6.21 -6.93 16.07
N LEU A 59 -6.47 -5.65 15.79
CA LEU A 59 -7.72 -5.18 15.18
C LEU A 59 -7.99 -5.74 13.78
N CYS A 60 -6.93 -6.07 13.03
CA CYS A 60 -7.00 -6.60 11.66
C CYS A 60 -6.66 -8.08 11.58
N PHE A 61 -6.67 -8.81 12.71
CA PHE A 61 -6.43 -10.24 12.72
C PHE A 61 -7.61 -11.03 12.15
N SER A 62 -8.84 -10.60 12.42
CA SER A 62 -10.07 -11.25 11.95
C SER A 62 -10.58 -10.56 10.69
N PRO A 63 -10.91 -11.28 9.60
CA PRO A 63 -10.89 -12.74 9.49
C PRO A 63 -9.46 -13.29 9.44
N ASN A 64 -9.24 -14.40 10.16
CA ASN A 64 -7.93 -15.07 10.23
C ASN A 64 -7.70 -15.90 8.95
N THR A 65 -7.45 -15.20 7.85
CA THR A 65 -7.11 -15.79 6.56
C THR A 65 -5.88 -15.12 5.99
N LEU A 66 -5.08 -15.90 5.26
CA LEU A 66 -3.88 -15.41 4.59
C LEU A 66 -4.19 -14.23 3.65
N GLN A 67 -5.32 -14.32 2.93
CA GLN A 67 -5.82 -13.28 2.03
C GLN A 67 -6.08 -11.95 2.74
N ALA A 68 -6.68 -11.97 3.93
CA ALA A 68 -7.01 -10.76 4.68
C ALA A 68 -5.75 -10.11 5.26
N HIS A 69 -4.84 -10.92 5.80
CA HIS A 69 -3.56 -10.44 6.33
C HIS A 69 -2.66 -9.87 5.22
N ALA A 70 -2.57 -10.56 4.08
CA ALA A 70 -1.88 -10.11 2.89
C ALA A 70 -2.43 -8.78 2.36
N SER A 71 -3.75 -8.65 2.26
CA SER A 71 -4.38 -7.40 1.81
C SER A 71 -3.98 -6.20 2.67
N TYR A 72 -3.97 -6.35 4.00
CA TYR A 72 -3.56 -5.27 4.89
C TYR A 72 -2.07 -4.92 4.72
N ALA A 73 -1.20 -5.92 4.71
CA ALA A 73 0.25 -5.72 4.56
C ALA A 73 0.60 -5.07 3.21
N PHE A 74 -0.01 -5.54 2.12
CA PHE A 74 0.16 -4.98 0.77
C PHE A 74 -0.28 -3.53 0.71
N ASN A 75 -1.43 -3.20 1.31
CA ASN A 75 -1.87 -1.82 1.37
C ASN A 75 -0.90 -0.95 2.19
N SER A 76 -0.46 -1.41 3.36
CA SER A 76 0.50 -0.67 4.20
C SER A 76 1.79 -0.35 3.43
N PHE A 77 2.32 -1.33 2.70
CA PHE A 77 3.47 -1.16 1.82
C PHE A 77 3.18 -0.17 0.68
N TYR A 78 2.06 -0.34 -0.03
CA TYR A 78 1.64 0.51 -1.14
C TYR A 78 1.52 1.99 -0.72
N GLN A 79 0.90 2.25 0.44
CA GLN A 79 0.74 3.60 0.95
C GLN A 79 2.08 4.25 1.29
N ARG A 80 3.02 3.52 1.92
CA ARG A 80 4.33 4.10 2.26
C ARG A 80 5.16 4.42 1.02
N ASN A 81 5.01 3.61 -0.02
CA ASN A 81 5.74 3.75 -1.28
C ASN A 81 5.02 4.72 -2.25
N GLY A 82 4.28 5.69 -1.71
CA GLY A 82 3.68 6.77 -2.48
C GLY A 82 2.60 6.32 -3.47
N ARG A 83 1.93 5.20 -3.19
CA ARG A 83 0.90 4.62 -4.07
C ARG A 83 1.42 4.31 -5.48
N ALA A 84 2.72 4.05 -5.62
CA ALA A 84 3.35 3.70 -6.89
C ALA A 84 2.76 2.40 -7.46
N SER A 85 2.56 2.34 -8.78
CA SER A 85 1.92 1.19 -9.44
C SER A 85 2.70 -0.12 -9.22
N ASN A 86 4.04 -0.06 -9.23
CA ASN A 86 4.90 -1.21 -8.96
C ASN A 86 4.87 -1.66 -7.49
N ALA A 87 4.43 -0.79 -6.56
CA ALA A 87 4.32 -1.14 -5.15
C ALA A 87 3.07 -2.00 -4.83
N CYS A 88 2.20 -2.26 -5.81
CA CYS A 88 1.05 -3.15 -5.69
C CYS A 88 1.11 -4.34 -6.67
N LEU A 89 2.32 -4.84 -6.97
CA LEU A 89 2.49 -5.99 -7.85
C LEU A 89 2.50 -7.32 -7.08
N PHE A 90 3.40 -7.47 -6.09
CA PHE A 90 3.57 -8.69 -5.28
C PHE A 90 3.55 -9.99 -6.10
N ASP A 91 4.39 -10.09 -7.13
CA ASP A 91 4.42 -11.21 -8.10
C ASP A 91 3.07 -11.50 -8.79
N GLY A 92 2.25 -10.46 -8.93
CA GLY A 92 0.90 -10.54 -9.48
C GLY A 92 -0.17 -10.94 -8.46
N ALA A 93 0.20 -11.15 -7.18
CA ALA A 93 -0.71 -11.57 -6.11
C ALA A 93 -1.66 -10.47 -5.62
N SER A 94 -1.48 -9.22 -6.05
CA SER A 94 -2.27 -8.07 -5.60
C SER A 94 -2.87 -7.26 -6.74
N THR A 95 -3.85 -6.43 -6.40
CA THR A 95 -4.50 -5.48 -7.30
C THR A 95 -4.84 -4.19 -6.59
N ILE A 96 -4.91 -3.09 -7.34
CA ILE A 96 -5.36 -1.80 -6.83
C ILE A 96 -6.89 -1.80 -6.75
N ALA A 97 -7.42 -1.53 -5.56
CA ALA A 97 -8.82 -1.25 -5.30
C ALA A 97 -9.07 0.25 -5.19
N GLN A 98 -10.22 0.71 -5.68
CA GLN A 98 -10.69 2.10 -5.56
C GLN A 98 -11.71 2.28 -4.42
N THR A 99 -12.04 1.19 -3.74
CA THR A 99 -12.96 1.16 -2.60
C THR A 99 -12.17 0.85 -1.34
N ASP A 100 -12.46 1.56 -0.25
CA ASP A 100 -11.85 1.33 1.05
C ASP A 100 -12.19 -0.09 1.54
N PRO A 101 -11.20 -0.99 1.71
CA PRO A 101 -11.43 -2.36 2.17
C PRO A 101 -11.53 -2.46 3.70
N SER A 102 -11.57 -1.33 4.43
CA SER A 102 -11.78 -1.30 5.88
C SER A 102 -13.08 -1.96 6.28
N TYR A 103 -13.07 -2.64 7.42
CA TYR A 103 -14.24 -3.32 7.96
C TYR A 103 -14.19 -3.36 9.48
N GLY A 104 -15.35 -3.24 10.13
CA GLY A 104 -15.45 -3.27 11.59
C GLY A 104 -14.48 -2.27 12.25
N SER A 105 -13.54 -2.80 13.05
CA SER A 105 -12.47 -2.02 13.69
C SER A 105 -11.13 -2.07 12.96
N CYS A 106 -11.02 -2.83 11.87
CA CYS A 106 -9.83 -2.88 11.03
C CYS A 106 -9.89 -1.75 9.99
N MET A 107 -9.08 -0.71 10.21
CA MET A 107 -8.97 0.43 9.31
C MET A 107 -7.73 0.30 8.43
N TYR A 108 -7.93 0.26 7.12
CA TYR A 108 -6.84 0.26 6.16
C TYR A 108 -6.30 1.68 5.98
N PRO A 109 -4.96 1.87 6.05
CA PRO A 109 -4.40 3.20 5.82
C PRO A 109 -4.71 3.69 4.40
N SER A 110 -5.11 4.95 4.28
CA SER A 110 -5.32 5.65 3.01
C SER A 110 -4.15 6.58 2.63
N SER A 111 -3.10 6.58 3.44
CA SER A 111 -1.87 7.34 3.27
C SER A 111 -0.74 6.65 4.05
N ALA A 112 0.51 6.99 3.74
CA ALA A 112 1.66 6.47 4.47
C ALA A 112 1.48 6.77 5.97
N ILE A 113 1.40 5.71 6.80
CA ILE A 113 1.46 5.88 8.25
C ILE A 113 2.88 6.32 8.57
N LYS A 114 3.09 7.63 8.67
CA LYS A 114 4.27 8.16 9.34
C LYS A 114 4.03 7.90 10.81
N THR A 115 4.63 6.84 11.35
CA THR A 115 4.76 6.71 12.81
C THR A 115 5.27 8.06 13.30
N PRO A 116 4.59 8.74 14.24
CA PRO A 116 5.18 9.90 14.87
C PRO A 116 6.52 9.44 15.42
N THR A 117 7.61 9.91 14.81
CA THR A 117 8.94 9.77 15.37
C THR A 117 8.82 10.25 16.81
N ALA A 118 9.47 9.54 17.74
CA ALA A 118 9.46 9.77 19.18
C ALA A 118 10.07 11.15 19.58
N ARG A 119 9.64 12.23 18.95
CA ARG A 119 9.91 13.64 19.28
C ARG A 119 8.83 14.25 20.17
N TYR A 120 7.70 13.55 20.38
CA TYR A 120 6.63 14.03 21.28
C TYR A 120 6.71 13.47 22.71
N VAL A 121 7.75 12.70 23.06
CA VAL A 121 7.96 12.21 24.44
C VAL A 121 8.99 13.06 25.20
N ILE A 122 9.75 13.93 24.52
CA ILE A 122 10.77 14.81 25.14
C ILE A 122 10.22 16.20 25.52
N LEU A 123 8.93 16.50 25.28
CA LEU A 123 8.35 17.82 25.59
C LEU A 123 7.42 17.85 26.83
N ILE A 124 7.40 16.81 27.66
CA ILE A 124 6.60 16.79 28.91
C ILE A 124 7.48 16.70 30.18
N ASN A 125 8.80 16.89 30.08
CA ASN A 125 9.66 17.02 31.27
C ASN A 125 10.83 17.97 31.02
N LEU A 126 10.56 19.27 31.11
CA LEU A 126 11.45 20.32 31.64
C LEU A 126 10.61 21.56 31.96
#